data_AF-A0A9P8MWJ4-F1
#
_entry.id   AF-A0A9P8MWJ4-F1
#
_cell.length_a   1.000
_cell.length_b   1.000
_cell.length_c   1.000
_cell.angle_alpha   90.00
_cell.angle_beta   90.00
_cell.angle_gamma   90.00
#
_symmetry.space_group_name_H-M   'P 1'
#
loop_
_entity.id
_entity.type
_entity.pdbx_description
1 polymer ?
#
loop_
_entity_poly.entity_id
_entity_poly.type
_entity_poly.pdbx_seq_one_letter_code
_entity_poly.pdbx_strand_id
1 'polypeptide(L)'
;MDFSGLDTDSIGLAIELLKLDLESLIGTSKGKYLQGEVPDSELAIKAYISELESLESFVIDRRMSLSIARAVGTDGNAIHEEQLAESRAAQDRQFALNLDSRRRAKTSDDGVEATESNSQALYVGCADDDELDQAESSSWAASRPKPKTPQPTAVCTSCGDRHVFYDVA
;
A
#
# COMPACT_ATOMS: atom_id res chain seq x y z
N MET A 1 -10.82 27.92 4.39
CA MET A 1 -11.89 27.73 3.38
C MET A 1 -12.59 26.41 3.68
N ASP A 2 -13.93 26.38 3.67
CA ASP A 2 -14.69 25.14 3.89
C ASP A 2 -14.92 24.43 2.54
N PHE A 3 -14.32 23.26 2.37
CA PHE A 3 -14.42 22.43 1.17
C PHE A 3 -15.19 21.13 1.41
N SER A 4 -15.90 21.02 2.54
CA SER A 4 -16.53 19.78 3.01
C SER A 4 -17.59 19.18 2.06
N GLY A 5 -18.09 19.96 1.09
CA GLY A 5 -19.06 19.51 0.09
C GLY A 5 -18.54 19.37 -1.36
N LEU A 6 -17.25 19.61 -1.62
CA LEU A 6 -16.68 19.56 -2.98
C LEU A 6 -15.90 18.26 -3.21
N ASP A 7 -16.00 17.72 -4.43
CA ASP A 7 -15.16 16.60 -4.85
C ASP A 7 -13.70 17.06 -5.01
N THR A 8 -12.78 16.10 -4.93
CA THR A 8 -11.34 16.37 -4.93
C THR A 8 -10.86 17.06 -6.21
N ASP A 9 -11.50 16.81 -7.35
CA ASP A 9 -11.12 17.40 -8.63
C ASP A 9 -11.61 18.85 -8.72
N SER A 10 -12.83 19.12 -8.24
CA SER A 10 -13.36 20.49 -8.09
C SER A 10 -12.49 21.36 -7.17
N ILE A 11 -12.00 20.80 -6.06
CA ILE A 11 -11.09 21.51 -5.15
C ILE A 11 -9.75 21.78 -5.85
N GLY A 12 -9.20 20.80 -6.57
CA GLY A 12 -7.98 20.97 -7.35
C GLY A 12 -8.09 22.12 -8.36
N LEU A 13 -9.18 22.14 -9.14
CA LEU A 13 -9.44 23.21 -10.10
C LEU A 13 -9.56 24.58 -9.42
N ALA A 14 -10.23 24.66 -8.27
CA ALA A 14 -10.34 25.90 -7.52
C ALA A 14 -8.98 26.45 -7.07
N ILE A 15 -8.07 25.57 -6.63
CA ILE A 15 -6.70 25.93 -6.25
C ILE A 15 -5.94 26.48 -7.46
N GLU A 16 -6.02 25.82 -8.62
CA GLU A 16 -5.36 26.29 -9.86
C GLU A 16 -5.84 27.67 -10.30
N LEU A 17 -7.15 27.91 -10.27
CA LEU A 17 -7.74 29.21 -10.60
C LEU A 17 -7.25 30.31 -9.63
N LEU A 18 -7.21 30.01 -8.33
CA LEU A 18 -6.73 30.96 -7.33
C LEU A 18 -5.23 31.28 -7.50
N LYS A 19 -4.40 30.29 -7.86
CA LYS A 19 -2.97 30.53 -8.18
C LYS A 19 -2.83 31.46 -9.38
N LEU A 20 -3.62 31.25 -10.44
CA LEU A 20 -3.62 32.10 -11.63
C LEU A 20 -4.06 33.54 -11.33
N ASP A 21 -5.05 33.73 -10.47
CA ASP A 21 -5.48 35.05 -10.01
C ASP A 21 -4.35 35.78 -9.26
N LEU A 22 -3.60 35.06 -8.41
CA LEU A 22 -2.46 35.63 -7.68
C LEU A 22 -1.30 35.99 -8.61
N GLU A 23 -1.01 35.17 -9.62
CA GLU A 23 -0.01 35.48 -10.65
C GLU A 23 -0.37 36.77 -11.40
N SER A 24 -1.64 36.94 -11.76
CA SER A 24 -2.16 38.17 -12.39
C SER A 24 -2.04 39.38 -11.46
N LEU A 25 -2.35 39.22 -10.17
CA LEU A 25 -2.22 40.27 -9.16
C LEU A 25 -0.77 40.71 -8.97
N ILE A 26 0.17 39.75 -8.95
CA ILE A 26 1.61 40.03 -8.87
C ILE A 26 2.07 40.77 -10.14
N GLY A 27 1.67 40.28 -11.32
CA GLY A 27 2.08 40.83 -12.62
C GLY A 27 1.59 42.26 -12.88
N THR A 28 0.47 42.67 -12.26
CA THR A 28 -0.06 44.03 -12.37
C THR A 28 0.50 45.01 -11.33
N SER A 29 1.22 44.51 -10.31
CA SER A 29 1.79 45.34 -9.26
C SER A 29 3.06 46.06 -9.74
N LYS A 30 3.13 47.39 -9.51
CA LYS A 30 4.25 48.23 -9.98
C LYS A 30 5.40 48.37 -8.98
N GLY A 31 5.38 47.65 -7.86
CA GLY A 31 6.52 47.57 -6.92
C GLY A 31 6.98 48.90 -6.31
N LYS A 32 6.11 49.89 -6.16
CA LYS A 32 6.48 51.24 -5.69
C LYS A 32 6.38 51.34 -4.17
N TYR A 33 7.40 50.85 -3.45
CA TYR A 33 7.46 50.92 -1.99
C TYR A 33 8.80 51.49 -1.53
N LEU A 34 8.87 51.93 -0.27
CA LEU A 34 10.09 52.46 0.32
C LEU A 34 11.20 51.38 0.32
N GLN A 35 12.46 51.78 0.13
CA GLN A 35 13.57 50.83 0.08
C GLN A 35 13.71 50.10 1.44
N GLY A 36 13.58 48.78 1.42
CA GLY A 36 13.67 47.93 2.61
C GLY A 36 12.33 47.61 3.28
N GLU A 37 11.22 48.15 2.77
CA GLU A 37 9.88 47.91 3.31
C GLU A 37 9.06 47.08 2.32
N VAL A 38 8.73 45.84 2.71
CA VAL A 38 7.82 44.97 1.94
C VAL A 38 6.41 45.31 2.40
N PRO A 39 5.49 45.66 1.48
CA PRO A 39 4.11 45.97 1.87
C PRO A 39 3.43 44.71 2.40
N ASP A 40 2.56 44.88 3.40
CA ASP A 40 1.76 43.78 3.97
C ASP A 40 0.99 42.99 2.90
N SER A 41 0.58 43.65 1.80
CA SER A 41 -0.09 42.98 0.68
C SER A 41 0.79 41.96 -0.02
N GLU A 42 2.09 42.23 -0.17
CA GLU A 42 3.01 41.28 -0.80
C GLU A 42 3.31 40.10 0.15
N LEU A 43 3.42 40.38 1.45
CA LEU A 43 3.57 39.35 2.46
C LEU A 43 2.32 38.44 2.53
N ALA A 44 1.13 39.03 2.46
CA ALA A 44 -0.14 38.32 2.42
C ALA A 44 -0.28 37.45 1.16
N ILE A 45 0.13 37.95 -0.01
CA ILE A 45 0.13 37.15 -1.25
C ILE A 45 1.08 35.95 -1.11
N LYS A 46 2.30 36.16 -0.60
CA LYS A 46 3.27 35.06 -0.39
C LYS A 46 2.75 34.02 0.60
N ALA A 47 2.16 34.46 1.71
CA ALA A 47 1.54 33.56 2.68
C ALA A 47 0.41 32.76 2.04
N TYR A 48 -0.44 33.41 1.25
CA TYR A 48 -1.57 32.75 0.59
C TYR A 48 -1.13 31.74 -0.47
N ILE A 49 -0.07 32.03 -1.24
CA ILE A 49 0.54 31.05 -2.16
C ILE A 49 0.99 29.80 -1.38
N SER A 50 1.69 29.97 -0.25
CA SER A 50 2.15 28.83 0.55
C SER A 50 1.01 28.00 1.13
N GLU A 51 -0.12 28.64 1.49
CA GLU A 51 -1.33 27.92 1.93
C GLU A 51 -1.94 27.11 0.78
N LEU A 52 -2.00 27.67 -0.44
CA LEU A 52 -2.51 26.96 -1.61
C LEU A 52 -1.64 25.74 -1.97
N GLU A 53 -0.31 25.85 -1.87
CA GLU A 53 0.61 24.72 -2.10
C GLU A 53 0.43 23.60 -1.05
N SER A 54 0.20 23.98 0.21
CA SER A 54 -0.12 23.02 1.27
C SER A 54 -1.46 22.31 1.01
N LEU A 55 -2.48 23.06 0.59
CA LEU A 55 -3.79 22.51 0.24
C LEU A 55 -3.71 21.60 -0.99
N GLU A 56 -2.93 21.96 -2.00
CA GLU A 56 -2.67 21.15 -3.18
C GLU A 56 -2.10 19.78 -2.80
N SER A 57 -1.09 19.77 -1.92
CA SER A 57 -0.49 18.54 -1.39
C SER A 57 -1.53 17.66 -0.69
N PHE A 58 -2.37 18.27 0.17
CA PHE A 58 -3.44 17.56 0.86
C PHE A 58 -4.49 16.96 -0.10
N VAL A 59 -4.86 17.70 -1.15
CA VAL A 59 -5.81 17.25 -2.18
C VAL A 59 -5.24 16.06 -2.95
N ILE A 60 -3.96 16.09 -3.29
CA ILE A 60 -3.26 14.99 -3.96
C ILE A 60 -3.26 13.73 -3.07
N ASP A 61 -2.91 13.86 -1.80
CA ASP A 61 -2.91 12.75 -0.84
C ASP A 61 -4.29 12.14 -0.67
N ARG A 62 -5.33 12.98 -0.58
CA ARG A 62 -6.72 12.54 -0.51
C ARG A 62 -7.12 11.78 -1.78
N ARG A 63 -6.76 12.29 -2.97
CA ARG A 63 -7.03 11.64 -4.25
C ARG A 63 -6.37 10.26 -4.33
N MET A 64 -5.09 10.18 -3.93
CA MET A 64 -4.34 8.93 -3.89
C MET A 64 -4.98 7.93 -2.93
N SER A 65 -5.31 8.35 -1.70
CA SER A 65 -5.93 7.51 -0.69
C SER A 65 -7.28 6.95 -1.13
N LEU A 66 -8.13 7.77 -1.77
CA LEU A 66 -9.39 7.33 -2.33
C LEU A 66 -9.21 6.36 -3.50
N SER A 67 -8.20 6.57 -4.34
CA SER A 67 -7.85 5.67 -5.44
C SER A 67 -7.44 4.29 -4.89
N ILE A 68 -6.57 4.26 -3.87
CA ILE A 68 -6.14 3.02 -3.21
C ILE A 68 -7.33 2.30 -2.58
N ALA A 69 -8.19 3.03 -1.85
CA ALA A 69 -9.38 2.45 -1.23
C ALA A 69 -10.33 1.82 -2.27
N ARG A 70 -10.51 2.49 -3.42
CA ARG A 70 -11.29 1.94 -4.54
C ARG A 70 -10.65 0.68 -5.09
N ALA A 71 -9.35 0.71 -5.41
CA ALA A 71 -8.63 -0.46 -5.94
C ALA A 71 -8.72 -1.66 -4.99
N VAL A 72 -8.51 -1.46 -3.68
CA VAL A 72 -8.67 -2.52 -2.68
C VAL A 72 -10.08 -3.09 -2.65
N GLY A 73 -11.10 -2.23 -2.77
CA GLY A 73 -12.50 -2.65 -2.80
C GLY A 73 -12.88 -3.40 -4.09
N THR A 74 -12.38 -2.96 -5.24
CA THR A 74 -12.69 -3.58 -6.55
C THR A 74 -11.93 -4.88 -6.75
N ASP A 75 -10.66 -4.89 -6.37
CA ASP A 75 -9.73 -5.98 -6.74
C ASP A 75 -9.76 -7.10 -5.71
N GLY A 76 -10.30 -6.86 -4.50
CA GLY A 76 -10.33 -7.82 -3.41
C GLY A 76 -10.99 -9.16 -3.79
N ASN A 77 -12.10 -9.14 -4.53
CA ASN A 77 -12.76 -10.38 -4.97
C ASN A 77 -11.88 -11.17 -5.95
N ALA A 78 -11.27 -10.49 -6.93
CA ALA A 78 -10.40 -11.13 -7.91
C ALA A 78 -9.15 -11.72 -7.24
N ILE A 79 -8.54 -10.98 -6.30
CA ILE A 79 -7.41 -11.46 -5.50
C ILE A 79 -7.79 -12.71 -4.71
N HIS A 80 -8.96 -12.72 -4.06
CA HIS A 80 -9.42 -13.86 -3.27
C HIS A 80 -9.70 -15.10 -4.14
N GLU A 81 -10.29 -14.93 -5.33
CA GLU A 81 -10.50 -16.03 -6.27
C GLU A 81 -9.16 -16.65 -6.72
N GLU A 82 -8.17 -15.82 -7.04
CA GLU A 82 -6.86 -16.27 -7.45
C GLU A 82 -6.11 -16.97 -6.30
N GLN A 83 -6.21 -16.47 -5.06
CA GLN A 83 -5.67 -17.14 -3.87
C GLN A 83 -6.26 -18.54 -3.67
N LEU A 84 -7.57 -18.71 -3.89
CA LEU A 84 -8.20 -20.03 -3.83
C LEU A 84 -7.70 -20.95 -4.94
N ALA A 85 -7.54 -20.43 -6.16
CA ALA A 85 -7.01 -21.20 -7.28
C ALA A 85 -5.57 -21.65 -7.03
N GLU A 86 -4.72 -20.75 -6.54
CA GLU A 86 -3.33 -21.04 -6.15
C GLU A 86 -3.26 -22.08 -5.04
N SER A 87 -4.07 -21.93 -3.97
CA SER A 87 -4.10 -22.90 -2.88
C SER A 87 -4.52 -24.30 -3.37
N ARG A 88 -5.45 -24.39 -4.32
CA ARG A 88 -5.87 -25.67 -4.91
C ARG A 88 -4.73 -26.27 -5.73
N ALA A 89 -4.05 -25.48 -6.55
CA ALA A 89 -2.92 -25.95 -7.35
C ALA A 89 -1.74 -26.42 -6.47
N ALA A 90 -1.50 -25.73 -5.35
CA ALA A 90 -0.48 -26.12 -4.38
C ALA A 90 -0.80 -27.46 -3.70
N GLN A 91 -2.06 -27.65 -3.28
CA GLN A 91 -2.52 -28.92 -2.69
C GLN A 91 -2.45 -30.07 -3.69
N ASP A 92 -2.86 -29.85 -4.94
CA ASP A 92 -2.79 -30.87 -5.99
C ASP A 92 -1.34 -31.29 -6.27
N ARG A 93 -0.42 -30.33 -6.35
CA ARG A 93 1.03 -30.60 -6.48
C ARG A 93 1.56 -31.44 -5.32
N GLN A 94 1.21 -31.09 -4.08
CA GLN A 94 1.63 -31.88 -2.90
C GLN A 94 1.07 -33.30 -2.95
N PHE A 95 -0.19 -33.45 -3.34
CA PHE A 95 -0.81 -34.76 -3.47
C PHE A 95 -0.13 -35.62 -4.54
N ALA A 96 0.17 -35.04 -5.70
CA ALA A 96 0.90 -35.71 -6.78
C ALA A 96 2.30 -36.18 -6.33
N LEU A 97 3.05 -35.31 -5.65
CA LEU A 97 4.38 -35.65 -5.11
C LEU A 97 4.32 -36.77 -4.05
N ASN A 98 3.31 -36.74 -3.18
CA ASN A 98 3.11 -37.78 -2.17
C ASN A 98 2.72 -39.13 -2.79
N LEU A 99 1.88 -39.13 -3.84
CA LEU A 99 1.55 -40.33 -4.60
C LEU A 99 2.77 -40.89 -5.35
N ASP A 100 3.58 -40.03 -5.97
CA ASP A 100 4.80 -40.44 -6.66
C ASP A 100 5.82 -41.03 -5.69
N SER A 101 6.03 -40.38 -4.54
CA SER A 101 6.89 -40.88 -3.47
C SER A 101 6.45 -42.26 -2.97
N ARG A 102 5.13 -42.46 -2.80
CA ARG A 102 4.55 -43.75 -2.40
C ARG A 102 4.67 -44.81 -3.49
N ARG A 103 4.55 -44.45 -4.78
CA ARG A 103 4.78 -45.37 -5.91
C ARG A 103 6.25 -45.80 -5.97
N ARG A 104 7.18 -44.84 -5.86
CA ARG A 104 8.63 -45.11 -5.83
C ARG A 104 9.04 -46.02 -4.66
N ALA A 105 8.46 -45.82 -3.47
CA ALA A 105 8.71 -46.70 -2.32
C ALA A 105 8.17 -48.14 -2.51
N LYS A 106 7.15 -48.32 -3.37
CA LYS A 106 6.55 -49.62 -3.66
C LYS A 106 7.26 -50.38 -4.79
N THR A 107 7.94 -49.66 -5.69
CA THR A 107 8.75 -50.24 -6.78
C THR A 107 10.15 -50.67 -6.32
N SER A 108 10.60 -50.26 -5.13
CA SER A 108 11.88 -50.69 -4.54
C SER A 108 11.83 -52.04 -3.81
N ASP A 109 10.67 -52.70 -3.73
CA ASP A 109 10.49 -54.01 -3.07
C ASP A 109 10.37 -55.19 -4.06
N ASP A 110 10.36 -54.92 -5.38
CA ASP A 110 10.40 -55.94 -6.42
C ASP A 110 11.61 -55.66 -7.33
N GLY A 111 12.67 -56.46 -7.15
CA GLY A 111 13.99 -56.18 -7.68
C GLY A 111 14.07 -56.20 -9.20
N VAL A 112 14.39 -55.05 -9.80
CA VAL A 112 15.06 -54.96 -11.11
C VAL A 112 15.94 -53.71 -11.14
N GLU A 113 17.24 -53.90 -11.38
CA GLU A 113 18.21 -52.84 -11.71
C GLU A 113 17.80 -52.09 -12.98
N ALA A 114 17.73 -50.75 -12.93
CA ALA A 114 18.09 -49.88 -14.07
C ALA A 114 18.16 -48.40 -13.68
N THR A 115 19.38 -47.88 -13.77
CA THR A 115 19.80 -46.51 -14.10
C THR A 115 19.30 -45.36 -13.21
N GLU A 116 20.21 -44.93 -12.33
CA GLU A 116 20.27 -43.59 -11.76
C GLU A 116 20.16 -42.52 -12.85
N SER A 117 19.03 -41.82 -12.90
CA SER A 117 19.00 -40.43 -13.39
C SER A 117 19.03 -39.53 -12.18
N ASN A 118 20.25 -39.12 -11.86
CA ASN A 118 20.61 -38.10 -10.89
C ASN A 118 19.92 -36.77 -11.25
N SER A 119 18.72 -36.53 -10.71
CA SER A 119 18.06 -35.23 -10.74
C SER A 119 18.48 -34.38 -9.53
N GLN A 120 19.80 -34.26 -9.31
CA GLN A 120 20.40 -33.39 -8.30
C GLN A 120 21.20 -32.26 -8.97
N ALA A 121 20.71 -31.76 -10.11
CA ALA A 121 21.39 -30.77 -10.94
C ALA A 121 20.58 -29.50 -11.20
N LEU A 122 19.70 -29.10 -10.27
CA LEU A 122 19.07 -27.77 -10.25
C LEU A 122 18.98 -27.25 -8.81
N TYR A 123 20.12 -27.18 -8.13
CA TYR A 123 20.28 -26.31 -6.96
C TYR A 123 21.00 -25.05 -7.46
N VAL A 124 20.25 -24.01 -7.79
CA VAL A 124 20.81 -22.67 -7.94
C VAL A 124 21.11 -22.21 -6.51
N GLY A 125 22.38 -22.33 -6.12
CA GLY A 125 22.86 -21.76 -4.87
C GLY A 125 22.78 -20.24 -4.97
N CYS A 126 21.80 -19.65 -4.30
CA CYS A 126 21.91 -18.27 -3.85
C CYS A 126 23.02 -18.26 -2.80
N ALA A 127 24.09 -17.52 -3.05
CA ALA A 127 25.14 -17.30 -2.05
C ALA A 127 24.50 -16.64 -0.82
N ASP A 128 24.76 -17.22 0.34
CA ASP A 128 24.38 -16.67 1.64
C ASP A 128 25.14 -15.37 1.88
N ASP A 129 24.53 -14.23 1.55
CA ASP A 129 24.80 -12.95 2.19
C ASP A 129 23.64 -12.70 3.20
N ASP A 130 23.61 -13.51 4.27
CA ASP A 130 22.77 -13.27 5.43
C ASP A 130 23.39 -12.16 6.30
N GLU A 131 23.27 -10.91 5.84
CA GLU A 131 23.20 -9.74 6.73
C GLU A 131 21.75 -9.23 6.68
N LEU A 132 20.83 -10.08 7.16
CA LEU A 132 19.45 -9.72 7.35
C LEU A 132 19.37 -8.70 8.49
N ASP A 133 19.21 -7.44 8.11
CA ASP A 133 18.63 -6.40 8.97
C ASP A 133 17.38 -6.97 9.62
N GLN A 134 17.53 -7.30 10.90
CA GLN A 134 16.49 -7.89 11.72
C GLN A 134 15.41 -6.82 11.90
N ALA A 135 14.41 -6.82 11.02
CA ALA A 135 13.26 -5.94 11.11
C ALA A 135 12.64 -6.10 12.51
N GLU A 136 12.64 -5.02 13.28
CA GLU A 136 12.17 -5.03 14.67
C GLU A 136 10.74 -5.57 14.72
N SER A 137 10.62 -6.70 15.42
CA SER A 137 9.46 -7.58 15.40
C SER A 137 8.21 -6.97 16.03
N SER A 138 7.05 -7.30 15.46
CA SER A 138 5.67 -7.04 15.96
C SER A 138 5.35 -7.64 17.33
N SER A 139 6.32 -8.33 17.96
CA SER A 139 6.18 -8.99 19.27
C SER A 139 5.91 -8.00 20.42
N TRP A 140 6.43 -6.78 20.35
CA TRP A 140 6.22 -5.74 21.38
C TRP A 140 4.79 -5.18 21.40
N ALA A 141 4.08 -5.22 20.27
CA ALA A 141 2.68 -4.80 20.20
C ALA A 141 1.74 -5.87 20.78
N ALA A 142 2.10 -7.16 20.66
CA ALA A 142 1.29 -8.30 21.09
C ALA A 142 1.25 -8.50 22.62
N SER A 143 2.20 -7.93 23.38
CA SER A 143 2.28 -8.03 24.84
C SER A 143 1.37 -7.05 25.59
N ARG A 144 0.66 -6.16 24.89
CA ARG A 144 -0.27 -5.22 25.51
C ARG A 144 -1.47 -5.96 26.11
N PRO A 145 -1.94 -5.59 27.31
CA PRO A 145 -3.12 -6.20 27.91
C PRO A 145 -4.34 -5.99 27.01
N LYS A 146 -4.95 -7.09 26.57
CA LYS A 146 -6.15 -7.05 25.72
C LYS A 146 -7.32 -6.41 26.50
N PRO A 147 -8.06 -5.46 25.90
CA PRO A 147 -9.24 -4.88 26.54
C PRO A 147 -10.30 -5.96 26.81
N LYS A 148 -11.01 -5.86 27.93
CA LYS A 148 -11.97 -6.86 28.44
C LYS A 148 -13.30 -6.90 27.65
N THR A 149 -13.46 -6.06 26.64
CA THR A 149 -14.70 -5.91 25.87
C THR A 149 -14.52 -6.52 24.47
N PRO A 150 -15.49 -7.29 23.94
CA PRO A 150 -15.42 -7.80 22.58
C PRO A 150 -15.41 -6.63 21.61
N GLN A 151 -14.27 -6.42 20.93
CA GLN A 151 -14.13 -5.40 19.91
C GLN A 151 -14.60 -5.96 18.56
N PRO A 152 -15.26 -5.15 17.72
CA PRO A 152 -15.63 -5.58 16.37
C PRO A 152 -14.36 -5.95 15.59
N THR A 153 -14.36 -7.14 14.98
CA THR A 153 -13.26 -7.60 14.13
C THR A 153 -13.70 -7.57 12.67
N ALA A 154 -12.88 -6.97 11.81
CA ALA A 154 -13.04 -6.99 10.36
C ALA A 154 -12.02 -7.94 9.73
N VAL A 155 -12.37 -8.53 8.59
CA VAL A 155 -11.44 -9.31 7.77
C VAL A 155 -10.76 -8.36 6.80
N CYS A 156 -9.43 -8.34 6.79
CA CYS A 156 -8.66 -7.56 5.83
C CYS A 156 -8.90 -8.11 4.41
N THR A 157 -9.32 -7.27 3.49
CA THR A 157 -9.54 -7.66 2.09
C THR A 157 -8.24 -7.96 1.33
N SER A 158 -7.08 -7.50 1.84
CA SER A 158 -5.78 -7.73 1.21
C SER A 158 -5.12 -9.05 1.64
N CYS A 159 -5.11 -9.38 2.93
CA CYS A 159 -4.45 -10.59 3.44
C CYS A 159 -5.41 -11.65 4.02
N GLY A 160 -6.70 -11.34 4.17
CA GLY A 160 -7.67 -12.27 4.75
C GLY A 160 -7.60 -12.42 6.28
N ASP A 161 -6.66 -11.75 6.93
CA ASP A 161 -6.50 -11.81 8.38
C ASP A 161 -7.60 -11.05 9.12
N ARG A 162 -7.93 -11.50 10.33
CA ARG A 162 -8.87 -10.82 11.22
C ARG A 162 -8.16 -9.76 12.05
N HIS A 163 -8.57 -8.51 11.87
CA HIS A 163 -8.07 -7.38 12.63
C HIS A 163 -9.17 -6.72 13.46
N VAL A 164 -8.78 -6.11 14.57
CA VAL A 164 -9.67 -5.26 15.36
C VAL A 164 -9.98 -4.01 14.54
N PHE A 165 -11.27 -3.71 14.37
CA PHE A 165 -11.74 -2.51 13.69
C PHE A 165 -11.83 -1.35 14.69
N TYR A 166 -11.20 -0.23 14.34
CA TYR A 166 -11.32 1.03 15.08
C TYR A 166 -12.00 2.06 14.18
N ASP A 167 -13.11 2.61 14.67
CA ASP A 167 -13.78 3.72 14.01
C ASP A 167 -13.02 5.01 14.35
N VAL A 168 -12.32 5.57 13.37
CA VAL A 168 -11.58 6.82 13.50
C VAL A 168 -12.48 7.94 12.96
N ALA A 169 -13.57 8.20 13.69
CA ALA A 169 -14.46 9.32 13.46
C ALA A 169 -14.00 10.57 14.23
#